data_AF-A0A498N1P0-F1
#
_entry.id   AF-A0A498N1P0-F1
#
_cell.length_a   1.000
_cell.length_b   1.000
_cell.length_c   1.000
_cell.angle_alpha   90.00
_cell.angle_beta   90.00
_cell.angle_gamma   90.00
#
_symmetry.space_group_name_H-M   'P 1'
#
loop_
_entity.id
_entity.type
_entity.pdbx_description
1 polymer ?
#
loop_
_entity_poly.entity_id
_entity_poly.type
_entity_poly.pdbx_seq_one_letter_code
_entity_poly.pdbx_strand_id
1 'polypeptide(L)'
;MADQKDCDTEVVELQLQVRPDDETPDSSTNQAAKEESSRKSQRVRKLTEKGQALHKEKVHKLQTRFKASYDEWKTAAKQVKGALEEPVSARLHDHIVQIQYTSSEVKQAYDKLRSHVTPDGDTRRRVDTCDAVSQKLIQLAQECLADKGNVKDPAKRSLRWSEAGSVFISAASQKSKGSRSTCSSSSRLSLKKQEAAAELAATEATLKVMEELDRERNELETLEAENRQRLAMQEAENAEKRKALEQKRRELERLETIKKMNAAKAQLKVYE
;
A
#
# COMPACT_ATOMS: atom_id res chain seq x y z
N MET A 1 -33.76 -27.25 -56.36
CA MET A 1 -35.00 -26.63 -55.83
C MET A 1 -35.38 -27.43 -54.60
N ALA A 2 -35.47 -26.80 -53.43
CA ALA A 2 -35.87 -27.34 -52.10
C ALA A 2 -35.12 -28.61 -51.62
N ASP A 3 -34.36 -28.62 -50.53
CA ASP A 3 -34.74 -28.40 -49.11
C ASP A 3 -35.70 -29.48 -48.56
N GLN A 4 -35.52 -30.08 -47.37
CA GLN A 4 -34.44 -30.06 -46.37
C GLN A 4 -34.76 -31.06 -45.22
N LYS A 5 -33.72 -31.53 -44.48
CA LYS A 5 -33.69 -32.04 -43.07
C LYS A 5 -33.96 -33.52 -42.76
N ASP A 6 -32.96 -34.08 -42.06
CA ASP A 6 -32.87 -35.38 -41.38
C ASP A 6 -33.30 -35.34 -39.88
N CYS A 7 -33.19 -36.52 -39.25
CA CYS A 7 -32.92 -36.78 -37.81
C CYS A 7 -34.11 -36.85 -36.82
N ASP A 8 -34.63 -38.06 -36.55
CA ASP A 8 -34.13 -39.03 -35.54
C ASP A 8 -33.23 -38.45 -34.41
N THR A 9 -33.26 -38.85 -33.13
CA THR A 9 -34.05 -39.84 -32.35
C THR A 9 -33.77 -39.57 -30.85
N GLU A 10 -34.80 -39.64 -29.98
CA GLU A 10 -34.89 -40.35 -28.65
C GLU A 10 -33.63 -40.46 -27.72
N VAL A 11 -33.64 -40.56 -26.37
CA VAL A 11 -34.57 -41.16 -25.38
C VAL A 11 -34.25 -40.64 -23.93
N VAL A 12 -35.18 -40.90 -22.98
CA VAL A 12 -35.06 -41.06 -21.49
C VAL A 12 -35.37 -39.87 -20.55
N GLU A 13 -36.31 -40.20 -19.66
CA GLU A 13 -36.94 -39.47 -18.56
C GLU A 13 -36.36 -39.90 -17.18
N LEU A 14 -36.18 -38.96 -16.23
CA LEU A 14 -36.01 -39.27 -14.80
C LEU A 14 -36.25 -38.03 -13.90
N GLN A 15 -37.25 -38.09 -13.01
CA GLN A 15 -37.63 -37.05 -12.04
C GLN A 15 -38.54 -37.71 -10.98
N LEU A 16 -38.55 -37.48 -9.65
CA LEU A 16 -37.63 -36.96 -8.61
C LEU A 16 -38.33 -37.21 -7.23
N GLN A 17 -37.76 -36.73 -6.11
CA GLN A 17 -38.39 -36.53 -4.77
C GLN A 17 -38.39 -37.72 -3.78
N VAL A 18 -38.26 -37.57 -2.44
CA VAL A 18 -37.87 -36.42 -1.58
C VAL A 18 -37.33 -36.92 -0.21
N ARG A 19 -36.59 -36.05 0.51
CA ARG A 19 -36.02 -36.18 1.89
C ARG A 19 -37.12 -36.02 2.99
N PRO A 20 -36.89 -36.12 4.33
CA PRO A 20 -35.71 -35.71 5.12
C PRO A 20 -35.28 -36.81 6.14
N ASP A 21 -34.62 -36.49 7.25
CA ASP A 21 -33.22 -36.03 7.44
C ASP A 21 -32.78 -36.54 8.86
N ASP A 22 -31.67 -36.08 9.45
CA ASP A 22 -31.05 -36.71 10.64
C ASP A 22 -30.41 -35.70 11.63
N GLU A 23 -30.31 -36.07 12.90
CA GLU A 23 -29.70 -35.28 13.98
C GLU A 23 -28.19 -35.49 14.11
N THR A 24 -27.55 -34.60 14.86
CA THR A 24 -26.11 -34.57 15.19
C THR A 24 -25.71 -35.62 16.25
N PRO A 25 -24.43 -35.69 16.68
CA PRO A 25 -23.15 -35.81 15.95
C PRO A 25 -22.35 -37.03 16.48
N ASP A 26 -21.17 -37.38 15.92
CA ASP A 26 -19.95 -37.52 16.75
C ASP A 26 -18.63 -37.80 15.99
N SER A 27 -17.55 -37.60 16.76
CA SER A 27 -16.26 -38.30 16.78
C SER A 27 -15.25 -38.09 15.65
N SER A 28 -14.10 -37.58 16.09
CA SER A 28 -12.88 -37.42 15.30
C SER A 28 -12.05 -38.70 15.26
N THR A 29 -11.00 -38.67 14.43
CA THR A 29 -9.75 -39.44 14.61
C THR A 29 -9.77 -40.89 14.10
N ASN A 30 -9.19 -41.11 12.92
CA ASN A 30 -7.79 -41.60 12.92
C ASN A 30 -7.05 -41.41 11.60
N GLN A 31 -5.72 -41.36 11.74
CA GLN A 31 -4.75 -41.21 10.66
C GLN A 31 -4.43 -42.59 10.05
N ALA A 32 -4.15 -42.65 8.75
CA ALA A 32 -2.85 -43.06 8.20
C ALA A 32 -2.93 -43.48 6.73
N ALA A 33 -1.99 -42.96 5.94
CA ALA A 33 -1.44 -43.53 4.71
C ALA A 33 -2.38 -44.30 3.75
N LYS A 34 -2.86 -43.58 2.73
CA LYS A 34 -2.73 -44.10 1.36
C LYS A 34 -2.11 -43.04 0.46
N GLU A 35 -0.82 -43.17 0.22
CA GLU A 35 -0.15 -42.46 -0.86
C GLU A 35 -0.77 -42.92 -2.18
N GLU A 36 -1.59 -42.07 -2.78
CA GLU A 36 -1.62 -41.80 -4.22
C GLU A 36 -2.73 -40.79 -4.52
N SER A 37 -2.38 -39.51 -4.48
CA SER A 37 -2.31 -38.79 -5.75
C SER A 37 -1.69 -37.42 -5.57
N SER A 38 -0.68 -37.14 -6.40
CA SER A 38 -0.06 -35.83 -6.60
C SER A 38 -1.02 -34.88 -7.34
N ARG A 39 -2.18 -34.58 -6.72
CA ARG A 39 -3.26 -33.78 -7.31
C ARG A 39 -3.04 -32.28 -7.15
N LYS A 40 -2.22 -31.78 -8.09
CA LYS A 40 -2.19 -30.40 -8.61
C LYS A 40 -1.67 -29.34 -7.62
N SER A 41 -0.59 -28.69 -8.03
CA SER A 41 -0.02 -27.47 -7.42
C SER A 41 -1.12 -26.50 -6.95
N GLN A 42 -1.20 -26.27 -5.64
CA GLN A 42 -2.01 -25.20 -5.07
C GLN A 42 -1.34 -23.85 -5.33
N ARG A 43 -1.36 -23.43 -6.59
CA ARG A 43 -0.79 -22.16 -7.05
C ARG A 43 -1.58 -21.02 -6.40
N VAL A 44 -1.04 -20.47 -5.31
CA VAL A 44 -1.58 -19.28 -4.64
C VAL A 44 -1.73 -18.19 -5.70
N ARG A 45 -2.97 -17.84 -6.02
CA ARG A 45 -3.31 -16.84 -7.04
C ARG A 45 -2.95 -15.44 -6.52
N LYS A 46 -1.67 -15.11 -6.58
CA LYS A 46 -1.20 -13.73 -6.41
C LYS A 46 -1.76 -12.89 -7.55
N LEU A 47 -2.20 -11.69 -7.23
CA LEU A 47 -2.72 -10.72 -8.19
C LEU A 47 -1.65 -10.42 -9.25
N THR A 48 -2.05 -10.20 -10.50
CA THR A 48 -1.10 -9.85 -11.58
C THR A 48 -0.32 -8.58 -11.20
N GLU A 49 0.88 -8.39 -11.74
CA GLU A 49 1.72 -7.21 -11.44
C GLU A 49 0.96 -5.89 -11.61
N LYS A 50 0.25 -5.73 -12.75
CA LYS A 50 -0.65 -4.60 -13.02
C LYS A 50 -1.78 -4.45 -12.00
N GLY A 51 -2.33 -5.57 -11.51
CA GLY A 51 -3.35 -5.55 -10.46
C GLY A 51 -2.76 -5.18 -9.08
N GLN A 52 -1.53 -5.63 -8.76
CA GLN A 52 -0.82 -5.22 -7.55
C GLN A 52 -0.51 -3.73 -7.56
N ALA A 53 -0.07 -3.19 -8.71
CA ALA A 53 0.14 -1.75 -8.90
C ALA A 53 -1.15 -0.96 -8.65
N LEU A 54 -2.27 -1.37 -9.27
CA LEU A 54 -3.58 -0.73 -9.09
C LEU A 54 -4.08 -0.80 -7.64
N HIS A 55 -3.84 -1.93 -6.94
CA HIS A 55 -4.17 -2.06 -5.52
C HIS A 55 -3.30 -1.13 -4.64
N LYS A 56 -1.98 -1.09 -4.87
CA LYS A 56 -1.06 -0.16 -4.19
C LYS A 56 -1.48 1.29 -4.40
N GLU A 57 -1.85 1.66 -5.63
CA GLU A 57 -2.34 3.01 -5.98
C GLU A 57 -3.63 3.36 -5.22
N LYS A 58 -4.60 2.43 -5.14
CA LYS A 58 -5.84 2.62 -4.35
C LYS A 58 -5.54 2.82 -2.86
N VAL A 59 -4.70 1.97 -2.27
CA VAL A 59 -4.29 2.08 -0.86
C VAL A 59 -3.57 3.42 -0.62
N HIS A 60 -2.67 3.83 -1.50
CA HIS A 60 -1.98 5.11 -1.41
C HIS A 60 -2.95 6.31 -1.46
N LYS A 61 -3.91 6.32 -2.40
CA LYS A 61 -4.96 7.34 -2.49
C LYS A 61 -5.79 7.44 -1.21
N LEU A 62 -6.15 6.30 -0.61
CA LEU A 62 -6.87 6.25 0.66
C LEU A 62 -6.03 6.74 1.84
N GLN A 63 -4.75 6.37 1.91
CA GLN A 63 -3.82 6.84 2.93
C GLN A 63 -3.60 8.36 2.84
N THR A 64 -3.51 8.91 1.62
CA THR A 64 -3.42 10.36 1.40
C THR A 64 -4.72 11.07 1.79
N ARG A 65 -5.90 10.52 1.48
CA ARG A 65 -7.19 11.06 1.97
C ARG A 65 -7.25 11.06 3.50
N PHE A 66 -6.84 9.96 4.15
CA PHE A 66 -6.79 9.88 5.61
C PHE A 66 -5.90 10.97 6.21
N LYS A 67 -4.66 11.14 5.70
CA LYS A 67 -3.74 12.19 6.14
C LYS A 67 -4.37 13.58 6.00
N ALA A 68 -4.95 13.89 4.84
CA ALA A 68 -5.60 15.18 4.60
C ALA A 68 -6.77 15.43 5.58
N SER A 69 -7.66 14.46 5.78
CA SER A 69 -8.76 14.58 6.76
C SER A 69 -8.28 14.77 8.20
N TYR A 70 -7.16 14.14 8.57
CA TYR A 70 -6.56 14.30 9.90
C TYR A 70 -5.87 15.66 10.07
N ASP A 71 -5.30 16.21 9.00
CA ASP A 71 -4.72 17.55 8.98
C ASP A 71 -5.80 18.64 9.06
N GLU A 72 -6.93 18.47 8.37
CA GLU A 72 -8.13 19.31 8.47
C GLU A 72 -8.78 19.23 9.87
N TRP A 73 -8.90 18.02 10.43
CA TRP A 73 -9.36 17.86 11.81
C TRP A 73 -8.45 18.60 12.81
N LYS A 74 -7.11 18.56 12.63
CA LYS A 74 -6.18 19.32 13.48
C LYS A 74 -6.33 20.83 13.36
N THR A 75 -6.71 21.38 12.19
CA THR A 75 -6.96 22.82 12.07
C THR A 75 -8.28 23.20 12.72
N ALA A 76 -9.35 22.41 12.53
CA ALA A 76 -10.62 22.59 13.23
C ALA A 76 -10.44 22.52 14.77
N ALA A 77 -9.69 21.54 15.28
CA ALA A 77 -9.41 21.40 16.71
C ALA A 77 -8.69 22.63 17.30
N LYS A 78 -7.75 23.22 16.54
CA LYS A 78 -7.07 24.47 16.93
C LYS A 78 -8.01 25.67 16.93
N GLN A 79 -8.93 25.77 15.98
CA GLN A 79 -9.93 26.84 15.91
C GLN A 79 -10.90 26.77 17.11
N VAL A 80 -11.43 25.57 17.41
CA VAL A 80 -12.25 25.32 18.61
C VAL A 80 -11.50 25.75 19.87
N LYS A 81 -10.23 25.33 20.04
CA LYS A 81 -9.40 25.73 21.18
C LYS A 81 -9.24 27.25 21.29
N GLY A 82 -8.96 27.94 20.19
CA GLY A 82 -8.86 29.41 20.17
C GLY A 82 -10.17 30.10 20.58
N ALA A 83 -11.30 29.64 20.02
CA ALA A 83 -12.64 30.16 20.35
C ALA A 83 -13.06 29.91 21.81
N LEU A 84 -12.40 28.98 22.51
CA LEU A 84 -12.58 28.70 23.94
C LEU A 84 -11.69 29.54 24.86
N GLU A 85 -10.54 30.01 24.35
CA GLU A 85 -9.64 30.94 25.03
C GLU A 85 -10.14 32.40 24.94
N GLU A 86 -10.87 32.74 23.88
CA GLU A 86 -11.52 34.05 23.67
C GLU A 86 -12.88 34.16 24.43
N PRO A 87 -13.29 35.34 24.95
CA PRO A 87 -14.54 35.48 25.69
C PRO A 87 -15.80 35.37 24.79
N VAL A 88 -16.24 34.13 24.60
CA VAL A 88 -17.59 33.72 24.13
C VAL A 88 -17.97 34.29 22.76
N SER A 89 -17.30 33.81 21.72
CA SER A 89 -17.70 34.04 20.34
C SER A 89 -19.02 33.32 20.02
N ALA A 90 -19.97 34.01 19.39
CA ALA A 90 -21.23 33.42 18.89
C ALA A 90 -21.01 32.24 17.93
N ARG A 91 -19.83 32.16 17.30
CA ARG A 91 -19.41 31.09 16.38
C ARG A 91 -19.00 29.79 17.07
N LEU A 92 -19.01 29.70 18.41
CA LEU A 92 -18.56 28.48 19.11
C LEU A 92 -19.39 27.25 18.73
N HIS A 93 -20.69 27.41 18.43
CA HIS A 93 -21.53 26.31 17.94
C HIS A 93 -21.10 25.81 16.56
N ASP A 94 -20.77 26.71 15.63
CA ASP A 94 -20.27 26.37 14.29
C ASP A 94 -18.97 25.54 14.38
N HIS A 95 -18.08 25.92 15.30
CA HIS A 95 -16.85 25.18 15.56
C HIS A 95 -17.11 23.79 16.18
N ILE A 96 -18.14 23.61 17.01
CA ILE A 96 -18.59 22.30 17.52
C ILE A 96 -19.06 21.41 16.36
N VAL A 97 -19.87 21.95 15.44
CA VAL A 97 -20.33 21.20 14.26
C VAL A 97 -19.15 20.84 13.36
N GLN A 98 -18.20 21.77 13.15
CA GLN A 98 -17.01 21.53 12.34
C GLN A 98 -16.10 20.44 12.92
N ILE A 99 -15.89 20.37 14.24
CA ILE A 99 -15.08 19.31 14.85
C ILE A 99 -15.78 17.94 14.81
N GLN A 100 -17.11 17.91 14.95
CA GLN A 100 -17.91 16.69 14.77
C GLN A 100 -17.83 16.16 13.33
N TYR A 101 -17.99 17.04 12.34
CA TYR A 101 -17.90 16.71 10.92
C TYR A 101 -16.50 16.20 10.55
N THR A 102 -15.44 16.96 10.87
CA THR A 102 -14.07 16.59 10.52
C THR A 102 -13.60 15.31 11.23
N SER A 103 -14.00 15.07 12.49
CA SER A 103 -13.74 13.81 13.19
C SER A 103 -14.45 12.62 12.53
N SER A 104 -15.68 12.83 12.04
CA SER A 104 -16.44 11.82 11.31
C SER A 104 -15.81 11.49 9.95
N GLU A 105 -15.29 12.48 9.21
CA GLU A 105 -14.53 12.23 7.98
C GLU A 105 -13.22 11.48 8.24
N VAL A 106 -12.50 11.75 9.34
CA VAL A 106 -11.31 10.97 9.74
C VAL A 106 -11.66 9.49 9.99
N LYS A 107 -12.74 9.22 10.73
CA LYS A 107 -13.25 7.85 10.97
C LYS A 107 -13.63 7.17 9.65
N GLN A 108 -14.40 7.85 8.81
CA GLN A 108 -14.84 7.32 7.51
C GLN A 108 -13.67 7.05 6.55
N ALA A 109 -12.64 7.91 6.53
CA ALA A 109 -11.43 7.70 5.75
C ALA A 109 -10.61 6.52 6.28
N TYR A 110 -10.55 6.33 7.60
CA TYR A 110 -9.92 5.17 8.22
C TYR A 110 -10.66 3.86 7.90
N ASP A 111 -11.99 3.82 8.00
CA ASP A 111 -12.77 2.61 7.71
C ASP A 111 -12.63 2.20 6.23
N LYS A 112 -12.64 3.19 5.31
CA LYS A 112 -12.32 2.98 3.90
C LYS A 112 -10.90 2.46 3.68
N LEU A 113 -9.90 2.92 4.44
CA LEU A 113 -8.55 2.38 4.36
C LEU A 113 -8.47 0.94 4.89
N ARG A 114 -9.12 0.68 6.04
CA ARG A 114 -9.14 -0.63 6.72
C ARG A 114 -9.82 -1.73 5.91
N SER A 115 -10.78 -1.41 5.05
CA SER A 115 -11.42 -2.38 4.14
C SER A 115 -10.48 -2.90 3.04
N HIS A 116 -9.36 -2.21 2.77
CA HIS A 116 -8.40 -2.58 1.73
C HIS A 116 -7.05 -3.07 2.27
N VAL A 117 -6.61 -2.57 3.43
CA VAL A 117 -5.33 -2.94 4.05
C VAL A 117 -5.45 -2.88 5.57
N THR A 118 -4.71 -3.72 6.29
CA THR A 118 -4.54 -3.57 7.75
C THR A 118 -3.77 -2.28 8.04
N PRO A 119 -4.38 -1.25 8.66
CA PRO A 119 -3.69 0.02 8.89
C PRO A 119 -2.61 -0.15 9.97
N ASP A 120 -1.54 0.63 9.88
CA ASP A 120 -0.42 0.59 10.82
C ASP A 120 -0.80 1.15 12.22
N GLY A 121 0.12 1.01 13.18
CA GLY A 121 -0.12 1.41 14.57
C GLY A 121 -0.24 2.92 14.79
N ASP A 122 0.42 3.76 13.98
CA ASP A 122 0.30 5.22 14.07
C ASP A 122 -1.04 5.69 13.50
N THR A 123 -1.44 5.16 12.34
CA THR A 123 -2.75 5.43 11.74
C THR A 123 -3.91 5.13 12.70
N ARG A 124 -3.86 4.02 13.45
CA ARG A 124 -4.87 3.71 14.49
C ARG A 124 -4.85 4.71 15.64
N ARG A 125 -3.69 4.95 16.25
CA ARG A 125 -3.52 5.89 17.36
C ARG A 125 -3.99 7.31 17.02
N ARG A 126 -3.85 7.74 15.76
CA ARG A 126 -4.37 9.03 15.27
C ARG A 126 -5.89 9.08 15.29
N VAL A 127 -6.59 8.01 14.93
CA VAL A 127 -8.06 7.93 15.01
C VAL A 127 -8.52 7.94 16.46
N ASP A 128 -7.89 7.13 17.33
CA ASP A 128 -8.22 7.08 18.76
C ASP A 128 -8.00 8.47 19.42
N THR A 129 -6.89 9.13 19.06
CA THR A 129 -6.58 10.51 19.50
C THR A 129 -7.61 11.50 18.95
N CYS A 130 -7.96 11.40 17.66
CA CYS A 130 -8.96 12.24 17.03
C CYS A 130 -10.30 12.17 17.77
N ASP A 131 -10.77 10.95 18.08
CA ASP A 131 -12.03 10.74 18.78
C ASP A 131 -11.99 11.28 20.22
N ALA A 132 -11.00 10.85 21.02
CA ALA A 132 -10.87 11.27 22.41
C ALA A 132 -10.69 12.78 22.58
N VAL A 133 -9.94 13.43 21.68
CA VAL A 133 -9.77 14.89 21.68
C VAL A 133 -11.03 15.61 21.19
N SER A 134 -11.72 15.09 20.18
CA SER A 134 -12.98 15.69 19.69
C SER A 134 -14.08 15.64 20.74
N GLN A 135 -14.25 14.50 21.41
CA GLN A 135 -15.22 14.34 22.49
C GLN A 135 -14.96 15.34 23.63
N LYS A 136 -13.70 15.46 24.08
CA LYS A 136 -13.30 16.47 25.07
C LYS A 136 -13.56 17.89 24.58
N LEU A 137 -13.21 18.21 23.32
CA LEU A 137 -13.44 19.53 22.72
C LEU A 137 -14.93 19.91 22.73
N ILE A 138 -15.79 18.98 22.34
CA ILE A 138 -17.25 19.15 22.29
C ILE A 138 -17.81 19.36 23.70
N GLN A 139 -17.43 18.52 24.67
CA GLN A 139 -17.85 18.66 26.07
C GLN A 139 -17.46 20.03 26.64
N LEU A 140 -16.19 20.42 26.49
CA LEU A 140 -15.66 21.70 26.98
C LEU A 140 -16.37 22.90 26.34
N ALA A 141 -16.66 22.84 25.04
CA ALA A 141 -17.40 23.89 24.33
C ALA A 141 -18.87 23.95 24.73
N GLN A 142 -19.54 22.80 24.92
CA GLN A 142 -20.91 22.71 25.41
C GLN A 142 -21.05 23.25 26.83
N GLU A 143 -20.12 22.91 27.73
CA GLU A 143 -20.08 23.45 29.09
C GLU A 143 -19.88 24.97 29.09
N CYS A 144 -19.02 25.51 28.22
CA CYS A 144 -18.87 26.96 28.06
C CYS A 144 -20.11 27.66 27.46
N LEU A 145 -20.98 26.93 26.75
CA LEU A 145 -22.28 27.43 26.29
C LEU A 145 -23.39 27.30 27.34
N ALA A 146 -23.27 26.37 28.28
CA ALA A 146 -24.18 26.17 29.40
C ALA A 146 -23.88 27.11 30.58
N ASP A 147 -22.60 27.36 30.88
CA ASP A 147 -22.12 28.21 31.97
C ASP A 147 -22.21 29.72 31.62
N LYS A 148 -23.39 30.16 31.18
CA LYS A 148 -23.73 31.57 30.95
C LYS A 148 -23.91 32.37 32.25
N GLY A 149 -23.47 31.84 33.39
CA GLY A 149 -23.92 32.28 34.71
C GLY A 149 -22.85 32.50 35.78
N ASN A 150 -21.70 31.81 35.78
CA ASN A 150 -20.73 31.96 36.87
C ASN A 150 -19.25 31.88 36.43
N VAL A 151 -18.36 32.40 37.28
CA VAL A 151 -16.90 32.29 37.18
C VAL A 151 -16.25 32.96 35.95
N LYS A 152 -16.10 34.29 36.04
CA LYS A 152 -15.16 35.09 35.22
C LYS A 152 -13.68 34.79 35.58
N ASP A 153 -13.22 33.56 35.38
CA ASP A 153 -11.84 33.17 35.71
C ASP A 153 -11.17 32.42 34.55
N PRO A 154 -10.56 33.14 33.57
CA PRO A 154 -9.94 32.52 32.39
C PRO A 154 -8.75 31.62 32.77
N ALA A 155 -8.15 31.81 33.95
CA ALA A 155 -7.08 30.97 34.45
C ALA A 155 -7.57 29.52 34.69
N LYS A 156 -8.76 29.33 35.28
CA LYS A 156 -9.34 27.99 35.48
C LYS A 156 -9.67 27.31 34.15
N ARG A 157 -10.18 28.06 33.17
CA ARG A 157 -10.46 27.53 31.82
C ARG A 157 -9.16 27.07 31.14
N SER A 158 -8.11 27.90 31.16
CA SER A 158 -6.79 27.58 30.59
C SER A 158 -6.10 26.39 31.29
N LEU A 159 -6.26 26.26 32.61
CA LEU A 159 -5.71 25.13 33.38
C LEU A 159 -6.37 23.81 32.99
N ARG A 160 -7.71 23.79 32.88
CA ARG A 160 -8.48 22.61 32.44
C ARG A 160 -8.08 22.12 31.04
N TRP A 161 -7.71 23.03 30.14
CA TRP A 161 -7.15 22.68 28.83
C TRP A 161 -5.72 22.17 28.89
N SER A 162 -4.88 22.72 29.77
CA SER A 162 -3.48 22.34 29.90
C SER A 162 -3.31 20.89 30.34
N GLU A 163 -4.19 20.41 31.21
CA GLU A 163 -4.22 19.03 31.70
C GLU A 163 -4.69 18.01 30.63
N ALA A 164 -5.54 18.45 29.69
CA ALA A 164 -5.97 17.65 28.53
C ALA A 164 -5.04 17.79 27.30
N GLY A 165 -4.26 18.87 27.22
CA GLY A 165 -3.49 19.29 26.04
C GLY A 165 -2.19 18.55 25.79
N SER A 166 -1.73 17.71 26.73
CA SER A 166 -0.44 16.99 26.62
C SER A 166 -0.35 16.01 25.44
N VAL A 167 -1.45 15.75 24.72
CA VAL A 167 -1.50 14.85 23.55
C VAL A 167 -1.19 15.59 22.23
N PHE A 168 -1.28 16.93 22.19
CA PHE A 168 -1.01 17.72 20.98
C PHE A 168 0.47 18.03 20.73
N ILE A 169 1.33 17.80 21.72
CA ILE A 169 2.76 18.10 21.63
C ILE A 169 3.51 16.80 21.31
N SER A 170 4.13 16.73 20.13
CA SER A 170 5.06 15.67 19.75
C SER A 170 6.08 15.42 20.87
N ALA A 171 6.41 14.15 21.13
CA ALA A 171 7.21 13.70 22.29
C ALA A 171 8.64 14.28 22.41
N ALA A 172 9.05 15.17 21.49
CA ALA A 172 10.38 15.79 21.44
C ALA A 172 10.58 17.01 22.36
N SER A 173 9.56 17.51 23.08
CA SER A 173 9.71 18.76 23.86
C SER A 173 9.06 18.82 25.25
N GLN A 174 8.95 17.69 25.96
CA GLN A 174 8.70 17.71 27.41
C GLN A 174 9.97 18.04 28.21
N LYS A 175 10.41 19.30 28.13
CA LYS A 175 11.33 19.89 29.11
C LYS A 175 10.55 20.24 30.38
N SER A 176 10.48 19.25 31.28
CA SER A 176 9.90 19.41 32.61
C SER A 176 10.53 20.62 33.32
N LYS A 177 9.70 21.53 33.82
CA LYS A 177 10.14 22.61 34.70
C LYS A 177 10.40 22.04 36.09
N GLY A 178 11.48 21.26 36.20
CA GLY A 178 12.05 20.88 37.48
C GLY A 178 12.44 22.12 38.28
N SER A 179 12.30 22.03 39.60
CA SER A 179 12.57 23.09 40.57
C SER A 179 13.92 23.78 40.34
N ARG A 180 14.00 25.09 40.65
CA ARG A 180 15.27 25.85 40.64
C ARG A 180 16.24 25.29 41.69
N SER A 181 17.01 24.27 41.33
CA SER A 181 18.24 23.91 42.03
C SER A 181 19.40 24.70 41.43
N THR A 182 20.09 25.48 42.27
CA THR A 182 21.32 26.18 41.90
C THR A 182 22.49 25.19 41.84
N CYS A 183 22.60 24.43 40.74
CA CYS A 183 23.75 23.57 40.45
C CYS A 183 24.43 23.95 39.12
N SER A 184 25.33 24.94 39.26
CA SER A 184 26.58 25.20 38.53
C SER A 184 26.82 24.54 37.17
N SER A 185 26.94 25.38 36.14
CA SER A 185 27.83 25.34 34.94
C SER A 185 28.11 24.01 34.19
N SER A 186 28.43 22.91 34.88
CA SER A 186 28.72 21.58 34.31
C SER A 186 27.60 21.08 33.37
N SER A 187 26.34 21.28 33.75
CA SER A 187 25.16 20.88 32.96
C SER A 187 25.09 21.53 31.57
N ARG A 188 25.45 22.82 31.45
CA ARG A 188 25.46 23.52 30.16
C ARG A 188 26.58 23.06 29.23
N LEU A 189 27.74 22.71 29.79
CA LEU A 189 28.85 22.13 29.03
C LEU A 189 28.53 20.69 28.60
N SER A 190 27.83 19.92 29.45
CA SER A 190 27.35 18.58 29.10
C SER A 190 26.36 18.61 27.94
N LEU A 191 25.42 19.56 27.92
CA LEU A 191 24.47 19.73 26.80
C LEU A 191 25.20 20.04 25.49
N LYS A 192 26.16 20.99 25.49
CA LYS A 192 26.95 21.29 24.28
C LYS A 192 27.80 20.11 23.80
N LYS A 193 28.32 19.29 24.71
CA LYS A 193 29.03 18.05 24.36
C LYS A 193 28.08 17.02 23.74
N GLN A 194 26.87 16.88 24.27
CA GLN A 194 25.85 15.99 23.72
C GLN A 194 25.34 16.46 22.35
N GLU A 195 25.18 17.77 22.16
CA GLU A 195 24.83 18.40 20.89
C GLU A 195 25.91 18.16 19.83
N ALA A 196 27.18 18.46 20.13
CA ALA A 196 28.30 18.18 19.23
C ALA A 196 28.48 16.67 18.94
N ALA A 197 28.23 15.79 19.91
CA ALA A 197 28.26 14.34 19.70
C ALA A 197 27.10 13.85 18.82
N ALA A 198 25.91 14.48 18.92
CA ALA A 198 24.77 14.18 18.07
C ALA A 198 24.97 14.70 16.64
N GLU A 199 25.57 15.87 16.46
CA GLU A 199 25.97 16.39 15.15
C GLU A 199 27.01 15.47 14.48
N LEU A 200 28.05 15.05 15.22
CA LEU A 200 29.04 14.09 14.73
C LEU A 200 28.39 12.76 14.32
N ALA A 201 27.55 12.16 15.18
CA ALA A 201 26.84 10.92 14.87
C ALA A 201 25.89 11.07 13.66
N ALA A 202 25.27 12.24 13.47
CA ALA A 202 24.45 12.52 12.29
C ALA A 202 25.29 12.63 11.00
N THR A 203 26.48 13.24 11.06
CA THR A 203 27.39 13.31 9.92
C THR A 203 27.99 11.95 9.56
N GLU A 204 28.38 11.14 10.55
CA GLU A 204 28.85 9.76 10.35
C GLU A 204 27.75 8.88 9.73
N ALA A 205 26.52 8.97 10.22
CA ALA A 205 25.38 8.25 9.64
C ALA A 205 25.11 8.68 8.19
N THR A 206 25.22 9.98 7.88
CA THR A 206 25.05 10.51 6.51
C THR A 206 26.15 9.99 5.58
N LEU A 207 27.41 10.02 6.02
CA LEU A 207 28.56 9.51 5.27
C LEU A 207 28.39 8.01 4.99
N LYS A 208 28.02 7.22 6.00
CA LYS A 208 27.78 5.78 5.83
C LYS A 208 26.69 5.48 4.81
N VAL A 209 25.58 6.22 4.81
CA VAL A 209 24.51 6.10 3.81
C VAL A 209 25.02 6.45 2.40
N MET A 210 25.87 7.47 2.26
CA MET A 210 26.47 7.81 0.96
C MET A 210 27.38 6.68 0.46
N GLU A 211 28.24 6.11 1.31
CA GLU A 211 29.07 4.96 0.93
C GLU A 211 28.24 3.72 0.54
N GLU A 212 27.14 3.45 1.25
CA GLU A 212 26.22 2.36 0.90
C GLU A 212 25.57 2.60 -0.46
N LEU A 213 25.10 3.82 -0.75
CA LEU A 213 24.57 4.19 -2.08
C LEU A 213 25.60 4.05 -3.21
N ASP A 214 26.86 4.40 -2.96
CA ASP A 214 27.91 4.29 -3.97
C ASP A 214 28.36 2.83 -4.19
N ARG A 215 28.32 1.98 -3.17
CA ARG A 215 28.50 0.51 -3.33
C ARG A 215 27.39 -0.09 -4.20
N GLU A 216 26.13 0.20 -3.88
CA GLU A 216 24.96 -0.27 -4.63
C GLU A 216 24.96 0.21 -6.09
N ARG A 217 25.39 1.46 -6.35
CA ARG A 217 25.57 1.99 -7.71
C ARG A 217 26.62 1.22 -8.51
N ASN A 218 27.77 0.94 -7.90
CA ASN A 218 28.84 0.19 -8.56
C ASN A 218 28.40 -1.26 -8.85
N GLU A 219 27.68 -1.90 -7.93
CA GLU A 219 27.10 -3.23 -8.16
C GLU A 219 26.09 -3.21 -9.33
N LEU A 220 25.18 -2.24 -9.37
CA LEU A 220 24.26 -2.06 -10.49
C LEU A 220 24.98 -1.85 -11.83
N GLU A 221 26.01 -1.00 -11.88
CA GLU A 221 26.79 -0.77 -13.12
C GLU A 221 27.47 -2.06 -13.62
N THR A 222 28.06 -2.85 -12.71
CA THR A 222 28.66 -4.15 -13.09
C THR A 222 27.62 -5.14 -13.63
N LEU A 223 26.45 -5.24 -12.98
CA LEU A 223 25.35 -6.10 -13.44
C LEU A 223 24.79 -5.64 -14.80
N GLU A 224 24.70 -4.32 -15.04
CA GLU A 224 24.29 -3.77 -16.34
C GLU A 224 25.33 -4.00 -17.44
N ALA A 225 26.63 -3.96 -17.11
CA ALA A 225 27.70 -4.30 -18.05
C ALA A 225 27.66 -5.79 -18.43
N GLU A 226 27.53 -6.70 -17.46
CA GLU A 226 27.36 -8.13 -17.71
C GLU A 226 26.11 -8.43 -18.55
N ASN A 227 24.98 -7.78 -18.25
CA ASN A 227 23.73 -7.98 -18.99
C ASN A 227 23.89 -7.56 -20.46
N ARG A 228 24.47 -6.38 -20.71
CA ARG A 228 24.80 -5.90 -22.07
C ARG A 228 25.71 -6.89 -22.81
N GLN A 229 26.72 -7.44 -22.15
CA GLN A 229 27.61 -8.44 -22.77
C GLN A 229 26.86 -9.74 -23.12
N ARG A 230 26.00 -10.25 -22.23
CA ARG A 230 25.19 -11.46 -22.50
C ARG A 230 24.23 -11.24 -23.67
N LEU A 231 23.56 -10.09 -23.74
CA LEU A 231 22.68 -9.73 -24.85
C LEU A 231 23.46 -9.63 -26.18
N ALA A 232 24.62 -8.99 -26.18
CA ALA A 232 25.46 -8.87 -27.38
C ALA A 232 25.95 -10.24 -27.91
N MET A 233 26.34 -11.16 -27.01
CA MET A 233 26.69 -12.54 -27.40
C MET A 233 25.49 -13.29 -27.99
N GLN A 234 24.32 -13.18 -27.37
CA GLN A 234 23.09 -13.83 -27.85
C GLN A 234 22.63 -13.25 -29.20
N GLU A 235 22.78 -11.94 -29.41
CA GLU A 235 22.47 -11.29 -30.69
C GLU A 235 23.43 -11.75 -31.80
N ALA A 236 24.73 -11.85 -31.52
CA ALA A 236 25.73 -12.37 -32.46
C ALA A 236 25.43 -13.82 -32.86
N GLU A 237 25.19 -14.71 -31.89
CA GLU A 237 24.83 -16.11 -32.13
C GLU A 237 23.55 -16.24 -32.98
N ASN A 238 22.53 -15.43 -32.69
CA ASN A 238 21.29 -15.38 -33.47
C ASN A 238 21.50 -14.83 -34.88
N ALA A 239 22.39 -13.85 -35.07
CA ALA A 239 22.74 -13.32 -36.38
C ALA A 239 23.47 -14.36 -37.25
N GLU A 240 24.37 -15.15 -36.66
CA GLU A 240 25.03 -16.27 -37.35
C GLU A 240 24.04 -17.37 -37.75
N LYS A 241 23.16 -17.80 -36.84
CA LYS A 241 22.08 -18.75 -37.13
C LYS A 241 21.19 -18.28 -38.27
N ARG A 242 20.81 -16.99 -38.29
CA ARG A 242 20.02 -16.38 -39.38
C ARG A 242 20.76 -16.41 -40.71
N LYS A 243 22.05 -16.05 -40.75
CA LYS A 243 22.89 -16.12 -41.96
C LYS A 243 22.99 -17.55 -42.51
N ALA A 244 23.20 -18.54 -41.64
CA ALA A 244 23.26 -19.95 -42.03
C ALA A 244 21.94 -20.45 -42.63
N LEU A 245 20.80 -20.11 -42.01
CA LEU A 245 19.46 -20.44 -42.54
C LEU A 245 19.20 -19.75 -43.89
N GLU A 246 19.63 -18.50 -44.06
CA GLU A 246 19.49 -17.79 -45.33
C GLU A 246 20.33 -18.42 -46.46
N GLN A 247 21.57 -18.83 -46.17
CA GLN A 247 22.40 -19.56 -47.12
C GLN A 247 21.74 -20.88 -47.55
N LYS A 248 21.18 -21.65 -46.61
CA LYS A 248 20.45 -22.88 -46.92
C LYS A 248 19.17 -22.63 -47.72
N ARG A 249 18.45 -21.53 -47.46
CA ARG A 249 17.30 -21.12 -48.28
C ARG A 249 17.71 -20.84 -49.75
N ARG A 250 18.80 -20.11 -49.97
CA ARG A 250 19.33 -19.80 -51.31
C ARG A 250 19.83 -21.07 -52.04
N GLU A 251 20.39 -22.04 -51.29
CA GLU A 251 20.81 -23.33 -51.84
C GLU A 251 19.59 -24.16 -52.31
N LEU A 252 18.54 -24.23 -51.51
CA LEU A 252 17.28 -24.91 -51.87
C LEU A 252 16.62 -24.29 -53.11
N GLU A 253 16.57 -22.95 -53.21
CA GLU A 253 16.01 -22.24 -54.37
C GLU A 253 16.77 -22.56 -55.68
N ARG A 254 18.11 -22.67 -55.62
CA ARG A 254 18.93 -23.13 -56.75
C ARG A 254 18.64 -24.58 -57.12
N LEU A 255 18.50 -25.48 -56.14
CA LEU A 255 18.16 -26.88 -56.40
C LEU A 255 16.75 -27.03 -56.99
N GLU A 256 15.78 -26.23 -56.54
CA GLU A 256 14.44 -26.19 -57.12
C GLU A 256 14.43 -25.73 -58.57
N THR A 257 15.18 -24.68 -58.90
CA THR A 257 15.26 -24.17 -60.29
C THR A 257 15.96 -25.18 -61.21
N ILE A 258 17.03 -25.84 -60.75
CA ILE A 258 17.67 -26.95 -61.48
C ILE A 258 16.69 -28.13 -61.66
N LYS A 259 15.93 -28.50 -60.62
CA LYS A 259 14.91 -29.56 -60.70
C LYS A 259 13.83 -29.23 -61.74
N LYS A 260 13.32 -27.99 -61.75
CA LYS A 260 12.33 -27.49 -62.73
C LYS A 260 12.89 -27.55 -64.16
N MET A 261 14.13 -27.10 -64.38
CA MET A 261 14.80 -27.19 -65.69
C MET A 261 14.99 -28.64 -66.14
N ASN A 262 15.43 -29.54 -65.26
CA ASN A 262 15.63 -30.96 -65.59
C ASN A 262 14.30 -31.65 -65.91
N ALA A 263 13.21 -31.33 -65.20
CA ALA A 263 11.88 -31.83 -65.51
C ALA A 263 11.39 -31.35 -66.89
N ALA A 264 11.60 -30.08 -67.24
CA ALA A 264 11.25 -29.54 -68.56
C ALA A 264 12.07 -30.21 -69.69
N LYS A 265 13.39 -30.44 -69.47
CA LYS A 265 14.24 -31.19 -70.42
C LYS A 265 13.76 -32.63 -70.60
N ALA A 266 13.36 -33.30 -69.52
CA ALA A 266 12.83 -34.66 -69.58
C ALA A 266 11.49 -34.71 -70.34
N GLN A 267 10.62 -33.71 -70.15
CA GLN A 267 9.37 -33.59 -70.90
C GLN A 267 9.60 -33.36 -72.39
N LEU A 268 10.55 -32.49 -72.77
CA LEU A 268 10.91 -32.26 -74.17
C LEU A 268 11.32 -33.57 -74.88
N LYS A 269 12.18 -34.36 -74.23
CA LYS A 269 12.68 -35.64 -74.74
C LYS A 269 11.60 -36.74 -74.91
N VAL A 270 10.39 -36.56 -74.39
CA VAL A 270 9.26 -37.48 -74.66
C VAL A 270 8.59 -37.20 -76.01
N TYR A 271 8.84 -36.03 -76.59
CA TYR A 271 8.31 -35.59 -77.88
C TYR A 271 9.39 -35.55 -79.00
N GLU A 272 10.60 -36.05 -78.72
CA GLU A 272 11.69 -36.30 -79.67
C GLU A 272 11.79 -37.80 -80.00
#